data_AF-A0A372ZUM6-F1
#
_entry.id   AF-A0A372ZUM6-F1
#
_cell.length_a   1.000
_cell.length_b   1.000
_cell.length_c   1.000
_cell.angle_alpha   90.00
_cell.angle_beta   90.00
_cell.angle_gamma   90.00
#
_symmetry.space_group_name_H-M   'P 1'
#
loop_
_entity.id
_entity.type
_entity.pdbx_description
1 polymer ?
#
loop_
_entity_poly.entity_id
_entity_poly.type
_entity_poly.pdbx_seq_one_letter_code
_entity_poly.pdbx_strand_id
1 'polypeptide(L)'
;MRRNGLTTARTDDPSDRCNTDSTPVESHVIPHPDRFILKWTPRAAARQTWDTPARKGPMPPRVNPTVRQRRIGSELRKMREAAGLSTSALSKALGIDRTQVSQIEAAKVGVSPERLRSFAAACKCMNEPLIDALEAIVLDRSRGWWEEYRGTIPDAFLEIAELEKSARSLMLWVVTHMPGPCQTINYASSVFGRLVPPLPRHELEARTTFRMQRKADLRRAQKPITYFIYESVLWTRFGGTPILREQLASLIEDSEQSWVTVRVVPFDIDTFPGAVENLTYAFGAVPELDTVEVESSRGALHLDAASELSSYRSIFERTESAALSEDESRNLIRRIALNL
;
A
#
# COMPACT_ATOMS: atom_id res chain seq x y z
N MET A 1 50.42 -1.05 -36.80
CA MET A 1 51.44 -0.02 -37.16
C MET A 1 52.15 0.45 -35.89
N ARG A 2 53.14 1.36 -35.98
CA ARG A 2 53.88 1.97 -34.85
C ARG A 2 52.92 2.78 -33.93
N ARG A 3 53.20 3.10 -32.65
CA ARG A 3 54.24 2.71 -31.64
C ARG A 3 53.78 3.17 -30.24
N ASN A 4 54.31 2.52 -29.19
CA ASN A 4 54.80 3.00 -27.87
C ASN A 4 54.17 4.22 -27.15
N GLY A 5 54.13 4.26 -25.80
CA GLY A 5 54.74 3.28 -24.88
C GLY A 5 54.62 3.57 -23.37
N LEU A 6 55.47 2.87 -22.62
CA LEU A 6 55.59 2.81 -21.15
C LEU A 6 56.21 4.13 -20.59
N THR A 7 56.31 4.43 -19.28
CA THR A 7 56.96 3.62 -18.21
C THR A 7 56.73 4.20 -16.80
N THR A 8 56.90 3.36 -15.79
CA THR A 8 56.94 3.66 -14.33
C THR A 8 58.21 4.37 -13.85
N ALA A 9 58.17 5.08 -12.71
CA ALA A 9 59.25 5.08 -11.71
C ALA A 9 58.82 5.65 -10.34
N ARG A 10 59.53 5.26 -9.27
CA ARG A 10 59.58 5.91 -7.94
C ARG A 10 60.71 6.96 -7.91
N THR A 11 60.64 7.88 -6.94
CA THR A 11 61.80 8.43 -6.21
C THR A 11 61.36 8.82 -4.78
N ASP A 12 62.29 8.78 -3.82
CA ASP A 12 62.06 9.03 -2.39
C ASP A 12 62.84 10.26 -1.86
N ASP A 13 62.24 11.03 -0.93
CA ASP A 13 62.87 11.91 0.10
C ASP A 13 63.82 13.08 -0.35
N PRO A 14 64.38 13.98 0.53
CA PRO A 14 64.16 14.18 1.98
C PRO A 14 64.03 15.65 2.52
N SER A 15 63.52 15.75 3.77
CA SER A 15 63.91 16.64 4.91
C SER A 15 63.93 18.21 4.85
N ASP A 16 63.56 18.81 6.01
CA ASP A 16 63.96 20.13 6.57
C ASP A 16 63.55 21.43 5.84
N ARG A 17 63.18 22.57 6.47
CA ARG A 17 62.97 23.07 7.85
C ARG A 17 62.04 24.31 7.75
N CYS A 18 61.42 24.93 8.76
CA CYS A 18 61.40 24.83 10.24
C CYS A 18 59.94 25.15 10.72
N ASN A 19 59.54 25.67 11.90
CA ASN A 19 60.20 26.26 13.09
C ASN A 19 59.37 26.01 14.39
N THR A 20 59.78 26.63 15.51
CA THR A 20 59.18 26.52 16.86
C THR A 20 58.00 27.46 17.13
N ASP A 21 57.05 27.01 17.98
CA ASP A 21 56.76 27.73 19.25
C ASP A 21 56.30 26.74 20.34
N SER A 22 56.25 27.16 21.62
CA SER A 22 56.30 26.26 22.79
C SER A 22 55.32 26.60 23.92
N THR A 23 54.65 25.60 24.50
CA THR A 23 54.19 25.56 25.92
C THR A 23 53.73 24.13 26.29
N PRO A 24 53.74 23.73 27.58
CA PRO A 24 53.63 22.32 27.96
C PRO A 24 52.18 21.82 28.13
N VAL A 25 51.98 20.52 27.89
CA VAL A 25 50.79 19.77 28.30
C VAL A 25 51.20 18.82 29.42
N GLU A 26 50.44 18.80 30.51
CA GLU A 26 50.76 18.01 31.70
C GLU A 26 50.65 16.50 31.46
N SER A 27 51.60 15.74 32.03
CA SER A 27 51.47 14.29 32.13
C SER A 27 50.43 13.93 33.20
N HIS A 28 49.36 13.25 32.80
CA HIS A 28 48.44 12.60 33.73
C HIS A 28 48.21 11.13 33.34
N VAL A 29 48.16 10.28 34.38
CA VAL A 29 48.19 8.83 34.27
C VAL A 29 46.83 8.29 33.85
N ILE A 30 46.83 7.30 32.95
CA ILE A 30 45.62 6.64 32.43
C ILE A 30 44.91 5.86 33.55
N PRO A 31 43.64 6.18 33.89
CA PRO A 31 42.79 5.30 34.70
C PRO A 31 42.07 4.30 33.80
N HIS A 32 42.24 3.00 34.08
CA HIS A 32 41.59 1.92 33.35
C HIS A 32 40.09 1.84 33.71
N PRO A 33 39.13 2.01 32.77
CA PRO A 33 37.70 1.99 33.10
C PRO A 33 37.20 0.54 33.23
N ASP A 34 37.27 0.00 34.44
CA ASP A 34 36.79 -1.36 34.71
C ASP A 34 35.25 -1.40 34.89
N ARG A 35 34.61 -2.34 34.19
CA ARG A 35 33.27 -2.91 34.44
C ARG A 35 32.14 -1.97 34.94
N PHE A 36 31.68 -1.04 34.12
CA PHE A 36 30.28 -0.58 34.20
C PHE A 36 29.32 -1.62 33.59
N ILE A 37 29.07 -2.71 34.32
CA ILE A 37 27.96 -3.62 34.02
C ILE A 37 26.66 -2.92 34.43
N LEU A 38 26.07 -2.19 33.49
CA LEU A 38 24.67 -1.75 33.59
C LEU A 38 23.79 -3.00 33.62
N LYS A 39 23.46 -3.45 34.83
CA LYS A 39 22.44 -4.48 35.07
C LYS A 39 21.10 -3.93 34.59
N TRP A 40 20.75 -4.22 33.34
CA TRP A 40 19.40 -4.08 32.82
C TRP A 40 18.51 -5.09 33.57
N THR A 41 18.05 -4.70 34.75
CA THR A 41 16.95 -5.39 35.41
C THR A 41 15.74 -5.22 34.52
N PRO A 42 15.12 -6.32 34.02
CA PRO A 42 13.86 -6.18 33.32
C PRO A 42 12.89 -5.55 34.32
N ARG A 43 12.30 -4.39 33.97
CA ARG A 43 11.06 -3.97 34.64
C ARG A 43 10.12 -5.15 34.50
N ALA A 44 9.69 -5.73 35.62
CA ALA A 44 8.82 -6.88 35.61
C ALA A 44 7.57 -6.50 34.81
N ALA A 45 7.42 -7.10 33.62
CA ALA A 45 6.22 -6.91 32.83
C ALA A 45 5.05 -7.35 33.71
N ALA A 46 4.21 -6.40 34.10
CA ALA A 46 3.03 -6.71 34.88
C ALA A 46 2.27 -7.80 34.14
N ARG A 47 1.89 -8.89 34.84
CA ARG A 47 1.05 -9.94 34.28
C ARG A 47 -0.37 -9.39 34.13
N GLN A 48 -0.53 -8.51 33.16
CA GLN A 48 -1.78 -7.91 32.76
C GLN A 48 -2.53 -8.99 32.01
N THR A 49 -3.31 -9.75 32.76
CA THR A 49 -4.04 -10.92 32.27
C THR A 49 -4.96 -10.50 31.14
N TRP A 50 -5.09 -11.35 30.11
CA TRP A 50 -6.10 -11.17 29.07
C TRP A 50 -7.51 -11.55 29.57
N ASP A 51 -7.77 -11.38 30.86
CA ASP A 51 -9.07 -11.62 31.48
C ASP A 51 -10.16 -10.88 30.70
N THR A 52 -11.31 -11.53 30.58
CA THR A 52 -12.43 -10.97 29.85
C THR A 52 -13.15 -9.96 30.75
N PRO A 53 -13.16 -8.65 30.41
CA PRO A 53 -13.92 -7.69 31.20
C PRO A 53 -15.41 -8.04 31.14
N ALA A 54 -15.95 -8.45 32.28
CA ALA A 54 -17.26 -9.09 32.37
C ALA A 54 -18.43 -8.09 32.20
N ARG A 55 -18.63 -7.58 30.96
CA ARG A 55 -19.82 -6.80 30.57
C ARG A 55 -20.12 -6.72 29.06
N LYS A 56 -19.91 -7.83 28.35
CA LYS A 56 -20.63 -8.26 27.14
C LYS A 56 -20.28 -9.72 26.87
N GLY A 57 -21.22 -10.52 26.34
CA GLY A 57 -20.91 -11.87 25.88
C GLY A 57 -19.88 -11.85 24.74
N PRO A 58 -19.22 -12.98 24.43
CA PRO A 58 -18.27 -13.05 23.32
C PRO A 58 -18.99 -12.61 22.03
N MET A 59 -18.50 -11.52 21.43
CA MET A 59 -19.07 -10.99 20.20
C MET A 59 -18.98 -12.07 19.12
N PRO A 60 -20.09 -12.39 18.40
CA PRO A 60 -20.07 -13.47 17.43
C PRO A 60 -18.97 -13.26 16.38
N PRO A 61 -18.28 -14.32 15.96
CA PRO A 61 -17.17 -14.20 15.01
C PRO A 61 -17.66 -13.58 13.69
N ARG A 62 -16.91 -12.61 13.18
CA ARG A 62 -17.23 -11.93 11.92
C ARG A 62 -17.25 -12.95 10.79
N VAL A 63 -18.32 -12.91 9.98
CA VAL A 63 -18.46 -13.77 8.80
C VAL A 63 -17.57 -13.24 7.66
N ASN A 64 -17.76 -11.97 7.29
CA ASN A 64 -16.95 -11.26 6.29
C ASN A 64 -16.16 -10.12 6.97
N PRO A 65 -14.89 -10.34 7.40
CA PRO A 65 -14.04 -9.26 7.90
C PRO A 65 -13.55 -8.38 6.75
N THR A 66 -13.55 -7.05 6.95
CA THR A 66 -13.14 -6.05 5.94
C THR A 66 -11.64 -6.11 5.65
N VAL A 67 -11.15 -5.51 4.54
CA VAL A 67 -9.73 -5.51 4.14
C VAL A 67 -8.84 -5.07 5.29
N ARG A 68 -9.21 -3.95 5.91
CA ARG A 68 -8.54 -3.35 7.06
C ARG A 68 -8.47 -4.29 8.26
N GLN A 69 -9.54 -5.03 8.52
CA GLN A 69 -9.59 -6.01 9.61
C GLN A 69 -8.69 -7.22 9.28
N ARG A 70 -8.73 -7.70 8.02
CA ARG A 70 -7.82 -8.75 7.53
C ARG A 70 -6.36 -8.32 7.61
N ARG A 71 -6.06 -7.05 7.33
CA ARG A 71 -4.71 -6.46 7.43
C ARG A 71 -4.14 -6.54 8.85
N ILE A 72 -4.94 -6.20 9.89
CA ILE A 72 -4.53 -6.39 11.30
C ILE A 72 -4.24 -7.88 11.59
N GLY A 73 -5.12 -8.79 11.16
CA GLY A 73 -4.93 -10.23 11.37
C GLY A 73 -3.68 -10.79 10.68
N SER A 74 -3.41 -10.33 9.45
CA SER A 74 -2.22 -10.64 8.65
C SER A 74 -0.94 -10.19 9.34
N GLU A 75 -0.85 -8.93 9.78
CA GLU A 75 0.35 -8.42 10.43
C GLU A 75 0.60 -9.06 11.81
N LEU A 76 -0.45 -9.27 12.62
CA LEU A 76 -0.30 -10.03 13.88
C LEU A 76 0.19 -11.46 13.63
N ARG A 77 -0.31 -12.12 12.59
CA ARG A 77 0.18 -13.42 12.16
C ARG A 77 1.66 -13.37 11.73
N LYS A 78 2.07 -12.38 10.93
CA LYS A 78 3.47 -12.18 10.52
C LYS A 78 4.38 -11.93 11.73
N MET A 79 3.97 -11.11 12.70
CA MET A 79 4.71 -10.92 13.95
C MET A 79 4.92 -12.24 14.71
N ARG A 80 3.86 -13.07 14.83
CA ARG A 80 3.97 -14.40 15.48
C ARG A 80 4.92 -15.32 14.72
N GLU A 81 4.85 -15.35 13.39
CA GLU A 81 5.65 -16.25 12.55
C GLU A 81 7.12 -15.82 12.50
N ALA A 82 7.41 -14.52 12.42
CA ALA A 82 8.76 -13.96 12.57
C ALA A 82 9.37 -14.23 13.96
N ALA A 83 8.55 -14.27 15.01
CA ALA A 83 8.97 -14.65 16.36
C ALA A 83 9.24 -16.16 16.55
N GLY A 84 9.01 -16.99 15.52
CA GLY A 84 9.10 -18.45 15.60
C GLY A 84 8.03 -19.10 16.49
N LEU A 85 6.95 -18.38 16.84
CA LEU A 85 5.95 -18.84 17.80
C LEU A 85 4.85 -19.65 17.12
N SER A 86 4.54 -20.83 17.67
CA SER A 86 3.30 -21.53 17.34
C SER A 86 2.10 -20.83 17.99
N THR A 87 0.89 -21.04 17.44
CA THR A 87 -0.35 -20.50 18.04
C THR A 87 -0.57 -20.97 19.48
N SER A 88 -0.06 -22.16 19.85
CA SER A 88 -0.08 -22.65 21.24
C SER A 88 0.97 -21.97 22.13
N ALA A 89 2.16 -21.66 21.60
CA ALA A 89 3.18 -20.92 22.35
C ALA A 89 2.72 -19.50 22.66
N LEU A 90 2.15 -18.80 21.67
CA LEU A 90 1.60 -17.45 21.87
C LEU A 90 0.36 -17.45 22.79
N SER A 91 -0.54 -18.42 22.63
CA SER A 91 -1.68 -18.65 23.56
C SER A 91 -1.23 -18.73 25.02
N LYS A 92 -0.17 -19.50 25.30
CA LYS A 92 0.43 -19.61 26.64
C LYS A 92 1.10 -18.31 27.11
N ALA A 93 1.74 -17.57 26.21
CA ALA A 93 2.41 -16.30 26.54
C ALA A 93 1.42 -15.16 26.87
N LEU A 94 0.26 -15.13 26.20
CA LEU A 94 -0.79 -14.15 26.41
C LEU A 94 -1.83 -14.56 27.47
N GLY A 95 -1.91 -15.85 27.81
CA GLY A 95 -2.92 -16.39 28.74
C GLY A 95 -4.32 -16.50 28.13
N ILE A 96 -4.41 -16.77 26.82
CA ILE A 96 -5.68 -16.92 26.08
C ILE A 96 -5.79 -18.26 25.39
N ASP A 97 -7.02 -18.63 24.99
CA ASP A 97 -7.21 -19.86 24.22
C ASP A 97 -6.56 -19.80 22.83
N ARG A 98 -6.09 -20.96 22.35
CA ARG A 98 -5.49 -21.14 21.02
C ARG A 98 -6.47 -20.76 19.90
N THR A 99 -7.77 -21.03 20.07
CA THR A 99 -8.79 -20.64 19.10
C THR A 99 -8.91 -19.12 19.02
N GLN A 100 -8.79 -18.41 20.16
CA GLN A 100 -8.84 -16.95 20.18
C GLN A 100 -7.66 -16.34 19.40
N VAL A 101 -6.44 -16.87 19.55
CA VAL A 101 -5.28 -16.50 18.72
C VAL A 101 -5.61 -16.65 17.23
N SER A 102 -6.06 -17.84 16.80
CA SER A 102 -6.40 -18.09 15.40
C SER A 102 -7.57 -17.26 14.86
N GLN A 103 -8.54 -16.88 15.71
CA GLN A 103 -9.67 -16.03 15.32
C GLN A 103 -9.29 -14.55 15.21
N ILE A 104 -8.27 -14.09 15.96
CA ILE A 104 -7.67 -12.75 15.81
C ILE A 104 -6.84 -12.69 14.53
N GLU A 105 -5.97 -13.69 14.28
CA GLU A 105 -5.17 -13.79 13.05
C GLU A 105 -6.04 -13.93 11.78
N ALA A 106 -7.18 -14.62 11.88
CA ALA A 106 -8.18 -14.69 10.81
C ALA A 106 -9.14 -13.48 10.75
N ALA A 107 -8.89 -12.42 11.54
CA ALA A 107 -9.70 -11.20 11.65
C ALA A 107 -11.18 -11.39 12.07
N LYS A 108 -11.58 -12.62 12.47
CA LYS A 108 -12.93 -12.97 12.91
C LYS A 108 -13.29 -12.41 14.28
N VAL A 109 -12.29 -12.18 15.14
CA VAL A 109 -12.45 -11.51 16.44
C VAL A 109 -11.59 -10.25 16.46
N GLY A 110 -12.16 -9.15 16.97
CA GLY A 110 -11.43 -7.89 17.14
C GLY A 110 -10.44 -7.93 18.29
N VAL A 111 -9.28 -7.33 18.11
CA VAL A 111 -8.30 -7.03 19.16
C VAL A 111 -8.50 -5.59 19.65
N SER A 112 -8.18 -5.31 20.92
CA SER A 112 -8.13 -3.94 21.45
C SER A 112 -6.70 -3.39 21.39
N PRO A 113 -6.46 -2.08 21.48
CA PRO A 113 -5.11 -1.50 21.35
C PRO A 113 -4.09 -2.08 22.36
N GLU A 114 -4.52 -2.24 23.61
CA GLU A 114 -3.69 -2.76 24.71
C GLU A 114 -3.35 -4.25 24.48
N ARG A 115 -4.31 -5.00 23.93
CA ARG A 115 -4.14 -6.40 23.51
C ARG A 115 -3.27 -6.53 22.26
N LEU A 116 -3.33 -5.57 21.34
CA LEU A 116 -2.46 -5.51 20.16
C LEU A 116 -1.00 -5.30 20.57
N ARG A 117 -0.73 -4.32 21.44
CA ARG A 117 0.61 -4.12 22.03
C ARG A 117 1.08 -5.31 22.84
N SER A 118 0.19 -5.96 23.60
CA SER A 118 0.52 -7.20 24.32
C SER A 118 0.90 -8.35 23.38
N PHE A 119 0.20 -8.51 22.25
CA PHE A 119 0.51 -9.50 21.21
C PHE A 119 1.88 -9.21 20.57
N ALA A 120 2.13 -7.96 20.17
CA ALA A 120 3.40 -7.52 19.60
C ALA A 120 4.58 -7.75 20.56
N ALA A 121 4.42 -7.39 21.84
CA ALA A 121 5.43 -7.59 22.88
C ALA A 121 5.71 -9.07 23.16
N ALA A 122 4.68 -9.93 23.19
CA ALA A 122 4.86 -11.38 23.31
C ALA A 122 5.60 -12.00 22.10
N CYS A 123 5.40 -11.42 20.91
CA CYS A 123 6.15 -11.75 19.70
C CYS A 123 7.52 -11.03 19.61
N LYS A 124 7.89 -10.21 20.60
CA LYS A 124 9.12 -9.38 20.60
C LYS A 124 9.26 -8.49 19.37
N CYS A 125 8.15 -8.03 18.79
CA CYS A 125 8.17 -7.07 17.69
C CYS A 125 8.67 -5.72 18.21
N MET A 126 9.73 -5.19 17.61
CA MET A 126 10.35 -3.90 17.95
C MET A 126 10.03 -2.80 16.93
N ASN A 127 9.14 -3.07 15.96
CA ASN A 127 8.74 -2.12 14.93
C ASN A 127 7.63 -1.21 15.47
N GLU A 128 7.99 -0.25 16.32
CA GLU A 128 7.06 0.68 16.94
C GLU A 128 6.19 1.44 15.90
N PRO A 129 6.73 1.95 14.77
CA PRO A 129 5.91 2.58 13.72
C PRO A 129 4.80 1.68 13.15
N LEU A 130 5.04 0.37 12.99
CA LEU A 130 4.03 -0.59 12.57
C LEU A 130 3.01 -0.85 13.70
N ILE A 131 3.45 -0.93 14.95
CA ILE A 131 2.56 -1.12 16.12
C ILE A 131 1.64 0.10 16.29
N ASP A 132 2.17 1.32 16.20
CA ASP A 132 1.43 2.58 16.26
C ASP A 132 0.40 2.69 15.11
N ALA A 133 0.83 2.35 13.89
CA ALA A 133 -0.06 2.37 12.73
C ALA A 133 -1.19 1.33 12.84
N LEU A 134 -0.89 0.12 13.32
CA LEU A 134 -1.90 -0.90 13.59
C LEU A 134 -2.84 -0.52 14.75
N GLU A 135 -2.33 0.15 15.80
CA GLU A 135 -3.16 0.72 16.86
C GLU A 135 -4.11 1.80 16.33
N ALA A 136 -3.65 2.72 15.49
CA ALA A 136 -4.52 3.70 14.84
C ALA A 136 -5.62 3.01 14.01
N ILE A 137 -5.27 1.92 13.32
CA ILE A 137 -6.20 1.09 12.53
C ILE A 137 -7.19 0.28 13.42
N VAL A 138 -6.90 0.09 14.71
CA VAL A 138 -7.85 -0.44 15.73
C VAL A 138 -8.68 0.67 16.39
N LEU A 139 -8.11 1.85 16.59
CA LEU A 139 -8.72 2.98 17.29
C LEU A 139 -9.75 3.74 16.45
N ASP A 140 -9.53 3.91 15.14
CA ASP A 140 -10.48 4.60 14.29
C ASP A 140 -11.80 3.82 14.18
N ARG A 141 -12.90 4.43 14.66
CA ARG A 141 -14.25 3.86 14.64
C ARG A 141 -15.12 4.45 13.53
N SER A 142 -14.54 5.16 12.57
CA SER A 142 -15.27 5.70 11.43
C SER A 142 -15.94 4.56 10.64
N ARG A 143 -17.24 4.70 10.41
CA ARG A 143 -17.97 3.85 9.47
C ARG A 143 -17.94 4.55 8.12
N GLY A 144 -17.24 3.97 7.15
CA GLY A 144 -17.19 4.52 5.80
C GLY A 144 -18.58 4.51 5.15
N TRP A 145 -18.85 5.52 4.32
CA TRP A 145 -20.12 5.67 3.59
C TRP A 145 -20.45 4.45 2.72
N TRP A 146 -19.43 3.69 2.29
CA TRP A 146 -19.61 2.45 1.52
C TRP A 146 -20.41 1.40 2.30
N GLU A 147 -20.38 1.41 3.64
CA GLU A 147 -21.14 0.47 4.48
C GLU A 147 -22.67 0.64 4.40
N GLU A 148 -23.16 1.67 3.71
CA GLU A 148 -24.58 1.87 3.35
C GLU A 148 -25.00 1.00 2.16
N TYR A 149 -24.04 0.56 1.34
CA TYR A 149 -24.25 -0.29 0.16
C TYR A 149 -24.09 -1.80 0.46
N ARG A 150 -23.84 -2.18 1.71
CA ARG A 150 -23.59 -3.57 2.10
C ARG A 150 -24.83 -4.45 1.89
N GLY A 151 -24.69 -5.46 1.04
CA GLY A 151 -25.81 -6.31 0.60
C GLY A 151 -26.53 -5.81 -0.66
N THR A 152 -26.29 -4.57 -1.07
CA THR A 152 -26.83 -3.97 -2.32
C THR A 152 -25.88 -4.14 -3.50
N ILE A 153 -24.57 -4.19 -3.25
CA ILE A 153 -23.51 -4.47 -4.23
C ILE A 153 -22.51 -5.50 -3.65
N PRO A 154 -21.70 -6.18 -4.48
CA PRO A 154 -20.72 -7.17 -4.00
C PRO A 154 -19.70 -6.56 -3.03
N ASP A 155 -19.36 -7.28 -1.95
CA ASP A 155 -18.47 -6.78 -0.88
C ASP A 155 -17.14 -6.23 -1.42
N ALA A 156 -16.57 -6.78 -2.50
CA ALA A 156 -15.34 -6.30 -3.14
C ALA A 156 -15.38 -4.80 -3.53
N PHE A 157 -16.56 -4.22 -3.79
CA PHE A 157 -16.71 -2.78 -4.03
C PHE A 157 -16.51 -1.95 -2.76
N LEU A 158 -16.91 -2.49 -1.61
CA LEU A 158 -16.73 -1.87 -0.30
C LEU A 158 -15.27 -1.96 0.14
N GLU A 159 -14.64 -3.08 -0.19
CA GLU A 159 -13.23 -3.38 0.09
C GLU A 159 -12.28 -2.40 -0.62
N ILE A 160 -12.46 -2.18 -1.93
CA ILE A 160 -11.68 -1.16 -2.66
C ILE A 160 -11.93 0.26 -2.12
N ALA A 161 -13.13 0.59 -1.65
CA ALA A 161 -13.41 1.89 -1.03
C ALA A 161 -12.74 2.06 0.35
N GLU A 162 -12.69 1.01 1.18
CA GLU A 162 -11.95 1.00 2.44
C GLU A 162 -10.43 1.11 2.20
N LEU A 163 -9.91 0.36 1.21
CA LEU A 163 -8.52 0.42 0.78
C LEU A 163 -8.14 1.83 0.29
N GLU A 164 -8.87 2.35 -0.70
CA GLU A 164 -8.71 3.71 -1.22
C GLU A 164 -8.79 4.76 -0.11
N LYS A 165 -9.68 4.60 0.89
CA LYS A 165 -9.79 5.54 2.00
C LYS A 165 -8.58 5.50 2.92
N SER A 166 -8.10 4.31 3.25
CA SER A 166 -7.00 4.08 4.20
C SER A 166 -5.59 4.39 3.66
N ALA A 167 -5.37 4.27 2.34
CA ALA A 167 -4.08 4.54 1.71
C ALA A 167 -3.62 6.01 1.87
N ARG A 168 -2.31 6.27 1.96
CA ARG A 168 -1.78 7.64 1.87
C ARG A 168 -1.83 8.19 0.45
N SER A 169 -1.46 7.35 -0.52
CA SER A 169 -1.49 7.61 -1.95
C SER A 169 -1.79 6.31 -2.70
N LEU A 170 -2.17 6.43 -3.97
CA LEU A 170 -2.46 5.29 -4.84
C LEU A 170 -1.60 5.38 -6.12
N MET A 171 -1.25 4.23 -6.68
CA MET A 171 -0.59 4.15 -7.97
C MET A 171 -1.22 3.00 -8.76
N LEU A 172 -1.86 3.32 -9.88
CA LEU A 172 -2.65 2.38 -10.67
C LEU A 172 -1.95 2.06 -12.00
N TRP A 173 -2.04 0.82 -12.44
CA TRP A 173 -1.67 0.37 -13.78
C TRP A 173 -2.89 -0.29 -14.41
N VAL A 174 -3.37 0.26 -15.54
CA VAL A 174 -4.57 -0.25 -16.22
C VAL A 174 -4.34 -0.51 -17.69
N VAL A 175 -4.86 -1.66 -18.15
CA VAL A 175 -4.64 -2.20 -19.50
C VAL A 175 -5.93 -2.57 -20.23
N THR A 176 -7.05 -2.73 -19.50
CA THR A 176 -8.35 -3.13 -20.07
C THR A 176 -9.32 -1.96 -20.27
N HIS A 177 -9.49 -1.10 -19.26
CA HIS A 177 -10.45 0.01 -19.26
C HIS A 177 -10.06 1.15 -18.33
N MET A 178 -10.68 2.32 -18.53
CA MET A 178 -10.44 3.53 -17.75
C MET A 178 -10.51 3.26 -16.24
N PRO A 179 -9.57 3.73 -15.40
CA PRO A 179 -9.55 3.37 -13.98
C PRO A 179 -10.78 3.94 -13.27
N GLY A 180 -11.36 3.17 -12.34
CA GLY A 180 -12.63 3.50 -11.69
C GLY A 180 -12.76 4.95 -11.19
N PRO A 181 -11.75 5.51 -10.49
CA PRO A 181 -11.72 6.91 -10.06
C PRO A 181 -11.71 7.96 -11.19
N CYS A 182 -11.26 7.63 -12.40
CA CYS A 182 -11.31 8.56 -13.55
C CYS A 182 -12.62 8.46 -14.33
N GLN A 183 -13.43 7.41 -14.15
CA GLN A 183 -14.63 7.19 -14.97
C GLN A 183 -15.65 8.35 -14.87
N THR A 184 -16.35 8.66 -15.97
CA THR A 184 -17.57 9.48 -15.94
C THR A 184 -18.79 8.61 -15.63
N ILE A 185 -19.94 9.23 -15.33
CA ILE A 185 -21.17 8.49 -15.03
C ILE A 185 -21.63 7.64 -16.23
N ASN A 186 -21.51 8.18 -17.45
CA ASN A 186 -21.92 7.50 -18.69
C ASN A 186 -20.97 6.34 -19.03
N TYR A 187 -19.66 6.53 -18.85
CA TYR A 187 -18.68 5.46 -19.06
C TYR A 187 -18.82 4.36 -17.99
N ALA A 188 -18.94 4.72 -16.71
CA ALA A 188 -19.13 3.76 -15.61
C ALA A 188 -20.39 2.90 -15.79
N SER A 189 -21.53 3.55 -16.08
CA SER A 189 -22.80 2.87 -16.40
C SER A 189 -22.62 1.91 -17.60
N SER A 190 -21.92 2.36 -18.64
CA SER A 190 -21.65 1.56 -19.83
C SER A 190 -20.71 0.37 -19.57
N VAL A 191 -19.78 0.47 -18.63
CA VAL A 191 -18.92 -0.65 -18.18
C VAL A 191 -19.78 -1.69 -17.43
N PHE A 192 -20.60 -1.26 -16.47
CA PHE A 192 -21.48 -2.18 -15.72
C PHE A 192 -22.54 -2.84 -16.61
N GLY A 193 -23.04 -2.14 -17.63
CA GLY A 193 -23.97 -2.66 -18.63
C GLY A 193 -23.40 -3.73 -19.57
N ARG A 194 -22.11 -4.10 -19.44
CA ARG A 194 -21.46 -5.21 -20.17
C ARG A 194 -21.10 -6.42 -19.31
N LEU A 195 -21.48 -6.42 -18.03
CA LEU A 195 -21.33 -7.60 -17.17
C LEU A 195 -22.23 -8.76 -17.65
N VAL A 196 -21.77 -9.98 -17.40
CA VAL A 196 -22.45 -11.23 -17.79
C VAL A 196 -22.64 -12.11 -16.53
N PRO A 197 -23.87 -12.54 -16.20
CA PRO A 197 -25.14 -12.15 -16.83
C PRO A 197 -25.44 -10.64 -16.66
N PRO A 198 -26.29 -10.06 -17.52
CA PRO A 198 -26.69 -8.66 -17.39
C PRO A 198 -27.32 -8.35 -16.03
N LEU A 199 -26.92 -7.22 -15.43
CA LEU A 199 -27.42 -6.81 -14.12
C LEU A 199 -28.88 -6.34 -14.17
N PRO A 200 -29.67 -6.57 -13.09
CA PRO A 200 -30.88 -5.82 -12.84
C PRO A 200 -30.61 -4.31 -12.84
N ARG A 201 -31.56 -3.51 -13.36
CA ARG A 201 -31.41 -2.05 -13.48
C ARG A 201 -30.99 -1.38 -12.17
N HIS A 202 -31.60 -1.77 -11.04
CA HIS A 202 -31.29 -1.20 -9.73
C HIS A 202 -29.87 -1.51 -9.24
N GLU A 203 -29.31 -2.68 -9.58
CA GLU A 203 -27.91 -3.01 -9.28
C GLU A 203 -26.94 -2.17 -10.14
N LEU A 204 -27.26 -1.98 -11.42
CA LEU A 204 -26.47 -1.13 -12.31
C LEU A 204 -26.45 0.33 -11.81
N GLU A 205 -27.62 0.85 -11.42
CA GLU A 205 -27.76 2.19 -10.84
C GLU A 205 -27.02 2.31 -9.49
N ALA A 206 -27.11 1.31 -8.61
CA ALA A 206 -26.39 1.28 -7.34
C ALA A 206 -24.86 1.25 -7.52
N ARG A 207 -24.34 0.37 -8.39
CA ARG A 207 -22.90 0.25 -8.68
C ARG A 207 -22.35 1.51 -9.38
N THR A 208 -23.16 2.15 -10.24
CA THR A 208 -22.81 3.43 -10.89
C THR A 208 -22.73 4.57 -9.87
N THR A 209 -23.76 4.71 -9.02
CA THR A 209 -23.79 5.71 -7.94
C THR A 209 -22.61 5.53 -6.98
N PHE A 210 -22.33 4.29 -6.59
CA PHE A 210 -21.19 3.94 -5.74
C PHE A 210 -19.84 4.41 -6.33
N ARG A 211 -19.61 4.19 -7.63
CA ARG A 211 -18.37 4.63 -8.29
C ARG A 211 -18.25 6.16 -8.34
N MET A 212 -19.36 6.87 -8.56
CA MET A 212 -19.38 8.34 -8.51
C MET A 212 -19.12 8.88 -7.10
N GLN A 213 -19.64 8.21 -6.06
CA GLN A 213 -19.35 8.56 -4.67
C GLN A 213 -17.87 8.29 -4.29
N ARG A 214 -17.26 7.21 -4.82
CA ARG A 214 -15.80 6.96 -4.76
C ARG A 214 -14.98 8.07 -5.42
N LYS A 215 -15.28 8.41 -6.69
CA LYS A 215 -14.63 9.52 -7.43
C LYS A 215 -14.73 10.84 -6.65
N ALA A 216 -15.88 11.11 -6.04
CA ALA A 216 -16.11 12.31 -5.24
C ALA A 216 -15.30 12.34 -3.92
N ASP A 217 -15.20 11.23 -3.17
CA ASP A 217 -14.44 11.21 -1.92
C ASP A 217 -12.92 11.33 -2.15
N LEU A 218 -12.39 10.73 -3.23
CA LEU A 218 -11.00 10.89 -3.63
C LEU A 218 -10.67 12.33 -4.04
N ARG A 219 -11.48 12.93 -4.93
CA ARG A 219 -11.36 14.34 -5.33
C ARG A 219 -11.45 15.29 -4.13
N ARG A 220 -12.40 15.06 -3.21
CA ARG A 220 -12.57 15.84 -1.97
C ARG A 220 -11.38 15.72 -1.02
N ALA A 221 -10.76 14.55 -0.95
CA ALA A 221 -9.57 14.32 -0.12
C ALA A 221 -8.27 14.84 -0.74
N GLN A 222 -8.27 15.21 -2.04
CA GLN A 222 -7.07 15.53 -2.82
C GLN A 222 -5.94 14.49 -2.62
N LYS A 223 -6.34 13.22 -2.55
CA LYS A 223 -5.44 12.10 -2.27
C LYS A 223 -4.46 11.96 -3.43
N PRO A 224 -3.12 11.92 -3.23
CA PRO A 224 -2.20 11.76 -4.34
C PRO A 224 -2.42 10.45 -5.09
N ILE A 225 -2.66 10.52 -6.40
CA ILE A 225 -2.86 9.34 -7.27
C ILE A 225 -2.03 9.45 -8.56
N THR A 226 -1.25 8.42 -8.84
CA THR A 226 -0.58 8.21 -10.12
C THR A 226 -1.35 7.19 -10.95
N TYR A 227 -1.78 7.56 -12.16
CA TYR A 227 -2.39 6.64 -13.13
C TYR A 227 -1.40 6.37 -14.26
N PHE A 228 -0.90 5.14 -14.33
CA PHE A 228 -0.30 4.59 -15.54
C PHE A 228 -1.39 3.92 -16.38
N ILE A 229 -1.54 4.39 -17.61
CA ILE A 229 -2.62 3.95 -18.52
C ILE A 229 -1.98 3.41 -19.79
N TYR A 230 -2.22 2.14 -20.15
CA TYR A 230 -1.79 1.63 -21.45
C TYR A 230 -2.66 2.20 -22.56
N GLU A 231 -2.08 2.52 -23.72
CA GLU A 231 -2.77 3.23 -24.80
C GLU A 231 -4.08 2.54 -25.26
N SER A 232 -4.17 1.21 -25.18
CA SER A 232 -5.40 0.43 -25.43
C SER A 232 -6.63 1.01 -24.72
N VAL A 233 -6.46 1.42 -23.46
CA VAL A 233 -7.53 1.94 -22.59
C VAL A 233 -8.12 3.24 -23.14
N LEU A 234 -7.32 4.06 -23.81
CA LEU A 234 -7.75 5.32 -24.43
C LEU A 234 -8.62 5.07 -25.67
N TRP A 235 -8.55 3.87 -26.26
CA TRP A 235 -9.35 3.42 -27.39
C TRP A 235 -10.56 2.55 -26.97
N THR A 236 -10.66 2.11 -25.71
CA THR A 236 -11.72 1.19 -25.24
C THR A 236 -13.10 1.86 -25.16
N ARG A 237 -13.94 1.60 -26.16
CA ARG A 237 -15.29 2.18 -26.35
C ARG A 237 -16.40 1.48 -25.54
N PHE A 238 -16.48 1.72 -24.23
CA PHE A 238 -17.73 1.51 -23.49
C PHE A 238 -18.73 2.62 -23.82
N GLY A 239 -19.97 2.26 -24.17
CA GLY A 239 -21.01 3.23 -24.56
C GLY A 239 -20.89 3.81 -25.97
N GLY A 240 -19.77 3.58 -26.66
CA GLY A 240 -19.49 4.09 -28.00
C GLY A 240 -18.73 5.42 -28.02
N THR A 241 -18.49 5.93 -29.22
CA THR A 241 -17.61 7.09 -29.46
C THR A 241 -17.94 8.35 -28.65
N PRO A 242 -19.21 8.80 -28.52
CA PRO A 242 -19.51 10.03 -27.76
C PRO A 242 -19.13 9.92 -26.28
N ILE A 243 -19.42 8.78 -25.66
CA ILE A 243 -19.12 8.50 -24.24
C ILE A 243 -17.61 8.34 -24.03
N LEU A 244 -16.87 7.77 -25.00
CA LEU A 244 -15.41 7.77 -24.93
C LEU A 244 -14.82 9.18 -25.07
N ARG A 245 -15.37 10.06 -25.93
CA ARG A 245 -14.87 11.44 -26.06
C ARG A 245 -15.11 12.25 -24.78
N GLU A 246 -16.29 12.13 -24.18
CA GLU A 246 -16.62 12.66 -22.84
C GLU A 246 -15.61 12.16 -21.79
N GLN A 247 -15.30 10.86 -21.81
CA GLN A 247 -14.37 10.24 -20.88
C GLN A 247 -12.93 10.75 -21.03
N LEU A 248 -12.44 10.93 -22.27
CA LEU A 248 -11.09 11.46 -22.49
C LEU A 248 -10.98 12.95 -22.12
N ALA A 249 -12.06 13.73 -22.28
CA ALA A 249 -12.12 15.11 -21.78
C ALA A 249 -12.01 15.16 -20.25
N SER A 250 -12.82 14.37 -19.51
CA SER A 250 -12.71 14.29 -18.05
C SER A 250 -11.34 13.76 -17.57
N LEU A 251 -10.65 12.93 -18.36
CA LEU A 251 -9.30 12.47 -18.03
C LEU A 251 -8.26 13.60 -18.16
N ILE A 252 -8.40 14.48 -19.15
CA ILE A 252 -7.55 15.67 -19.28
C ILE A 252 -7.78 16.61 -18.09
N GLU A 253 -9.04 16.89 -17.73
CA GLU A 253 -9.40 17.71 -16.54
C GLU A 253 -8.86 17.13 -15.22
N ASP A 254 -8.95 15.80 -15.03
CA ASP A 254 -8.35 15.12 -13.87
C ASP A 254 -6.81 15.21 -13.92
N SER A 255 -6.18 15.15 -15.11
CA SER A 255 -4.72 15.26 -15.28
C SER A 255 -4.13 16.66 -15.14
N GLU A 256 -4.96 17.68 -14.93
CA GLU A 256 -4.54 19.07 -14.67
C GLU A 256 -4.63 19.42 -13.16
N GLN A 257 -4.95 18.43 -12.30
CA GLN A 257 -4.99 18.57 -10.84
C GLN A 257 -3.62 18.27 -10.20
N SER A 258 -3.14 19.11 -9.27
CA SER A 258 -1.83 18.95 -8.61
C SER A 258 -1.67 17.72 -7.71
N TRP A 259 -2.73 16.95 -7.48
CA TRP A 259 -2.74 15.68 -6.74
C TRP A 259 -2.92 14.46 -7.67
N VAL A 260 -2.93 14.66 -8.99
CA VAL A 260 -3.09 13.62 -10.01
C VAL A 260 -1.93 13.67 -11.00
N THR A 261 -1.22 12.56 -11.14
CA THR A 261 -0.31 12.32 -12.28
C THR A 261 -1.00 11.34 -13.23
N VAL A 262 -1.10 11.69 -14.53
CA VAL A 262 -1.50 10.76 -15.59
C VAL A 262 -0.34 10.57 -16.56
N ARG A 263 0.13 9.32 -16.69
CA ARG A 263 1.18 8.95 -17.63
C ARG A 263 0.74 7.78 -18.49
N VAL A 264 0.88 7.92 -19.81
CA VAL A 264 0.45 6.90 -20.78
C VAL A 264 1.64 6.06 -21.19
N VAL A 265 1.49 4.73 -21.12
CA VAL A 265 2.40 3.78 -21.77
C VAL A 265 1.89 3.60 -23.21
N PRO A 266 2.65 4.02 -24.24
CA PRO A 266 2.20 3.98 -25.62
C PRO A 266 2.24 2.55 -26.17
N PHE A 267 1.67 2.32 -27.36
CA PHE A 267 1.90 1.06 -28.08
C PHE A 267 3.35 0.89 -28.56
N ASP A 268 4.07 1.99 -28.77
CA ASP A 268 5.44 2.04 -29.29
C ASP A 268 6.46 1.88 -28.15
N ILE A 269 6.62 0.65 -27.66
CA ILE A 269 7.57 0.27 -26.59
C ILE A 269 8.29 -1.04 -26.93
N ASP A 270 9.58 -1.14 -26.61
CA ASP A 270 10.41 -2.34 -26.87
C ASP A 270 9.95 -3.59 -26.10
N THR A 271 9.36 -3.42 -24.91
CA THR A 271 8.92 -4.54 -24.06
C THR A 271 7.82 -4.08 -23.09
N PHE A 272 6.74 -4.86 -23.01
CA PHE A 272 5.61 -4.60 -22.12
C PHE A 272 6.01 -4.78 -20.64
N PRO A 273 5.64 -3.86 -19.72
CA PRO A 273 6.26 -3.78 -18.38
C PRO A 273 5.90 -4.92 -17.40
N GLY A 274 4.91 -5.75 -17.73
CA GLY A 274 4.61 -6.99 -17.00
C GLY A 274 3.36 -7.71 -17.52
N ALA A 275 3.34 -9.04 -17.45
CA ALA A 275 2.18 -9.85 -17.84
C ALA A 275 1.14 -9.88 -16.70
N VAL A 276 0.39 -8.79 -16.52
CA VAL A 276 -0.53 -8.57 -15.38
C VAL A 276 -1.92 -8.05 -15.79
N GLU A 277 -2.89 -8.30 -14.91
CA GLU A 277 -4.22 -7.66 -14.91
C GLU A 277 -4.11 -6.18 -14.49
N ASN A 278 -5.23 -5.45 -14.34
CA ASN A 278 -5.21 -4.11 -13.76
C ASN A 278 -4.75 -4.18 -12.28
N LEU A 279 -3.91 -3.24 -11.86
CA LEU A 279 -3.31 -3.17 -10.52
C LEU A 279 -3.60 -1.84 -9.83
N THR A 280 -3.86 -1.88 -8.52
CA THR A 280 -3.79 -0.70 -7.64
C THR A 280 -2.77 -0.96 -6.54
N TYR A 281 -1.66 -0.22 -6.54
CA TYR A 281 -0.75 -0.16 -5.40
C TYR A 281 -1.25 0.90 -4.41
N ALA A 282 -1.61 0.48 -3.19
CA ALA A 282 -2.05 1.35 -2.12
C ALA A 282 -0.94 1.50 -1.08
N PHE A 283 -0.43 2.72 -0.92
CA PHE A 283 0.66 3.01 0.02
C PHE A 283 0.15 3.14 1.45
N GLY A 284 0.78 2.43 2.38
CA GLY A 284 0.33 2.32 3.76
C GLY A 284 0.70 3.50 4.66
N ALA A 285 0.34 3.39 5.95
CA ALA A 285 0.86 4.27 6.99
C ALA A 285 2.35 3.98 7.34
N VAL A 286 2.81 2.77 7.01
CA VAL A 286 4.21 2.33 6.92
C VAL A 286 4.33 1.34 5.75
N PRO A 287 5.51 1.06 5.17
CA PRO A 287 5.66 0.16 4.02
C PRO A 287 5.16 -1.28 4.25
N GLU A 288 5.17 -1.74 5.50
CA GLU A 288 4.62 -3.03 5.93
C GLU A 288 3.09 -3.08 5.89
N LEU A 289 2.44 -1.92 5.74
CA LEU A 289 0.99 -1.75 5.53
C LEU A 289 0.63 -1.42 4.07
N ASP A 290 1.61 -1.33 3.16
CA ASP A 290 1.35 -1.28 1.72
C ASP A 290 0.51 -2.50 1.30
N THR A 291 -0.36 -2.32 0.30
CA THR A 291 -1.23 -3.40 -0.20
C THR A 291 -1.36 -3.29 -1.71
N VAL A 292 -1.23 -4.40 -2.43
CA VAL A 292 -1.55 -4.45 -3.86
C VAL A 292 -2.93 -5.07 -4.04
N GLU A 293 -3.78 -4.37 -4.78
CA GLU A 293 -5.02 -4.91 -5.31
C GLU A 293 -4.81 -5.35 -6.76
N VAL A 294 -5.28 -6.55 -7.10
CA VAL A 294 -5.36 -7.07 -8.47
C VAL A 294 -6.83 -7.23 -8.85
N GLU A 295 -7.27 -6.54 -9.90
CA GLU A 295 -8.66 -6.57 -10.35
C GLU A 295 -8.91 -7.80 -11.23
N SER A 296 -9.62 -8.80 -10.68
CA SER A 296 -9.98 -10.01 -11.42
C SER A 296 -11.49 -10.17 -11.58
N SER A 297 -11.89 -10.94 -12.59
CA SER A 297 -13.30 -11.21 -12.96
C SER A 297 -14.19 -11.79 -11.84
N ARG A 298 -13.57 -12.30 -10.77
CA ARG A 298 -14.25 -12.89 -9.60
C ARG A 298 -14.22 -11.99 -8.35
N GLY A 299 -13.63 -10.81 -8.43
CA GLY A 299 -13.39 -9.89 -7.32
C GLY A 299 -11.93 -9.43 -7.23
N ALA A 300 -11.65 -8.54 -6.28
CA ALA A 300 -10.33 -7.97 -6.05
C ALA A 300 -9.46 -8.88 -5.15
N LEU A 301 -8.29 -9.30 -5.64
CA LEU A 301 -7.30 -10.00 -4.84
C LEU A 301 -6.41 -8.99 -4.12
N HIS A 302 -6.34 -9.08 -2.80
CA HIS A 302 -5.53 -8.20 -1.96
C HIS A 302 -4.26 -8.94 -1.52
N LEU A 303 -3.09 -8.42 -1.91
CA LEU A 303 -1.77 -9.01 -1.68
C LEU A 303 -0.95 -8.15 -0.74
N ASP A 304 -0.31 -8.78 0.25
CA ASP A 304 0.37 -8.08 1.34
C ASP A 304 1.67 -8.74 1.84
N ALA A 305 2.14 -9.82 1.19
CA ALA A 305 3.43 -10.40 1.52
C ALA A 305 4.58 -9.54 0.96
N ALA A 306 5.65 -9.34 1.74
CA ALA A 306 6.75 -8.45 1.35
C ALA A 306 7.42 -8.82 0.00
N SER A 307 7.48 -10.11 -0.33
CA SER A 307 7.97 -10.61 -1.62
C SER A 307 7.06 -10.27 -2.80
N GLU A 308 5.73 -10.27 -2.59
CA GLU A 308 4.75 -9.86 -3.59
C GLU A 308 4.82 -8.35 -3.79
N LEU A 309 4.77 -7.58 -2.70
CA LEU A 309 4.87 -6.11 -2.72
C LEU A 309 6.18 -5.62 -3.38
N SER A 310 7.29 -6.33 -3.18
CA SER A 310 8.56 -6.06 -3.88
C SER A 310 8.47 -6.38 -5.38
N SER A 311 7.88 -7.52 -5.74
CA SER A 311 7.70 -7.91 -7.15
C SER A 311 6.81 -6.93 -7.93
N TYR A 312 5.76 -6.40 -7.29
CA TYR A 312 4.87 -5.39 -7.87
C TYR A 312 5.51 -4.00 -7.93
N ARG A 313 6.32 -3.58 -6.95
CA ARG A 313 7.14 -2.36 -7.09
C ARG A 313 7.98 -2.39 -8.36
N SER A 314 8.68 -3.49 -8.64
CA SER A 314 9.44 -3.62 -9.89
C SER A 314 8.62 -3.85 -11.16
N ILE A 315 7.31 -4.06 -11.07
CA ILE A 315 6.41 -3.89 -12.23
C ILE A 315 6.17 -2.41 -12.46
N PHE A 316 5.80 -1.65 -11.42
CA PHE A 316 5.59 -0.21 -11.52
C PHE A 316 6.84 0.59 -11.93
N GLU A 317 8.04 0.21 -11.46
CA GLU A 317 9.32 0.81 -11.90
C GLU A 317 9.54 0.65 -13.43
N ARG A 318 9.16 -0.50 -14.00
CA ARG A 318 9.21 -0.73 -15.46
C ARG A 318 8.10 0.02 -16.19
N THR A 319 6.88 0.02 -15.65
CA THR A 319 5.76 0.80 -16.19
C THR A 319 6.10 2.28 -16.25
N GLU A 320 6.71 2.82 -15.19
CA GLU A 320 7.15 4.22 -15.13
C GLU A 320 8.27 4.53 -16.12
N SER A 321 9.21 3.61 -16.31
CA SER A 321 10.30 3.73 -17.28
C SER A 321 9.81 3.69 -18.73
N ALA A 322 8.68 3.01 -18.99
CA ALA A 322 8.06 2.87 -20.31
C ALA A 322 6.93 3.89 -20.58
N ALA A 323 6.58 4.73 -19.60
CA ALA A 323 5.50 5.70 -19.73
C ALA A 323 6.01 7.08 -20.19
N LEU A 324 5.27 7.71 -21.09
CA LEU A 324 5.48 9.10 -21.50
C LEU A 324 5.48 10.06 -20.31
N SER A 325 6.05 11.25 -20.48
CA SER A 325 5.85 12.35 -19.52
C SER A 325 4.37 12.76 -19.45
N GLU A 326 3.98 13.52 -18.42
CA GLU A 326 2.59 13.96 -18.29
C GLU A 326 2.12 14.83 -19.46
N ASP A 327 2.95 15.72 -20.00
CA ASP A 327 2.56 16.58 -21.12
C ASP A 327 2.46 15.84 -22.44
N GLU A 328 3.38 14.91 -22.70
CA GLU A 328 3.27 13.98 -23.84
C GLU A 328 2.02 13.09 -23.71
N SER A 329 1.69 12.66 -22.50
CA SER A 329 0.48 11.90 -22.19
C SER A 329 -0.79 12.72 -22.42
N ARG A 330 -0.86 13.95 -21.90
CA ARG A 330 -1.95 14.91 -22.15
C ARG A 330 -2.10 15.18 -23.65
N ASN A 331 -1.01 15.31 -24.39
CA ASN A 331 -1.02 15.54 -25.84
C ASN A 331 -1.45 14.29 -26.64
N LEU A 332 -1.06 13.09 -26.23
CA LEU A 332 -1.54 11.83 -26.81
C LEU A 332 -3.05 11.66 -26.59
N ILE A 333 -3.53 11.88 -25.36
CA ILE A 333 -4.96 11.81 -25.02
C ILE A 333 -5.77 12.81 -25.84
N ARG A 334 -5.30 14.07 -25.96
CA ARG A 334 -5.91 15.10 -26.81
C ARG A 334 -5.95 14.68 -28.29
N ARG A 335 -4.86 14.11 -28.82
CA ARG A 335 -4.77 13.61 -30.21
C ARG A 335 -5.77 12.47 -30.46
N ILE A 336 -5.91 11.53 -29.52
CA ILE A 336 -6.91 10.45 -29.62
C ILE A 336 -8.32 11.03 -29.56
N ALA A 337 -8.61 11.93 -28.61
CA ALA A 337 -9.92 12.57 -28.45
C ALA A 337 -10.38 13.41 -29.65
N LEU A 338 -9.45 13.92 -30.47
CA LEU A 338 -9.72 14.60 -31.74
C LEU A 338 -9.98 13.63 -32.91
N ASN A 339 -9.38 12.44 -32.89
CA ASN A 339 -9.46 11.44 -33.97
C ASN A 339 -10.58 10.39 -33.78
N LEU A 340 -11.31 10.46 -32.66
CA LEU A 340 -12.54 9.71 -32.40
C LEU A 340 -13.73 10.22 -33.22
#